data_AF-A0A2P8DG86-F1
#
_entry.id   AF-A0A2P8DG86-F1
#
_cell.length_a   1.000
_cell.length_b   1.000
_cell.length_c   1.000
_cell.angle_alpha   90.00
_cell.angle_beta   90.00
_cell.angle_gamma   90.00
#
_symmetry.space_group_name_H-M   'P 1'
#
loop_
_entity.id
_entity.type
_entity.pdbx_description
1 polymer ?
#
loop_
_entity_poly.entity_id
_entity_poly.type
_entity_poly.pdbx_seq_one_letter_code
_entity_poly.pdbx_strand_id
1 'polypeptide(L)'
;MTSDEPSTWRARIPADIDRPDPVLAGLSVRQLLLLAPVALCAWALIAATRGLIPLWATGAALVPLAGAAIALVLGRRDGIGLDRLAALALTWRRGPKHRVGAPDGVAPLPDWAPADPGGPHLEPLRLPASAITASGVVDLDGRCAVMIASSTANLHLASGREQDAAIAAFAALLHALTAPAQILVRGTRLDLAPFADSLRAGAPHLPHPALEEAAHAHADFLTHLQESRELLHRTVIVVLTAPGRAEAVGPGLVRRAEDVAAQLGGLGVAAQVCDGDAATHVLRSCLHPASTRPDDAAGPAGPEEEVS
;
A
#
# COMPACT_ATOMS: atom_id res chain seq x y z
N MET A 1 -5.64 44.01 6.73
CA MET A 1 -5.92 43.48 5.37
C MET A 1 -4.65 42.81 4.87
N THR A 2 -4.40 41.60 5.35
CA THR A 2 -3.31 40.73 4.87
C THR A 2 -3.79 40.16 3.55
N SER A 3 -3.15 40.59 2.46
CA SER A 3 -3.35 40.03 1.14
C SER A 3 -3.01 38.54 1.21
N ASP A 4 -4.01 37.67 1.08
CA ASP A 4 -3.81 36.24 0.95
C ASP A 4 -3.20 35.99 -0.44
N GLU A 5 -1.88 36.13 -0.51
CA GLU A 5 -1.12 36.03 -1.75
C GLU A 5 -1.11 34.54 -2.15
N PRO A 6 -1.71 34.17 -3.29
CA PRO A 6 -1.82 32.77 -3.67
C PRO A 6 -0.45 32.15 -3.91
N SER A 7 -0.30 30.86 -3.62
CA SER A 7 0.94 30.11 -3.86
C SER A 7 1.46 30.32 -5.27
N THR A 8 2.76 30.54 -5.42
CA THR A 8 3.39 30.71 -6.74
C THR A 8 3.53 29.36 -7.45
N TRP A 9 3.59 28.27 -6.70
CA TRP A 9 3.64 26.92 -7.23
C TRP A 9 2.27 26.47 -7.77
N ARG A 10 2.21 26.19 -9.08
CA ARG A 10 1.08 25.53 -9.75
C ARG A 10 1.55 24.21 -10.36
N ALA A 11 1.27 23.11 -9.69
CA ALA A 11 1.54 21.77 -10.22
C ALA A 11 0.31 21.26 -10.99
N ARG A 12 0.50 20.93 -12.28
CA ARG A 12 -0.52 20.18 -13.04
C ARG A 12 -0.36 18.70 -12.67
N ILE A 13 -1.14 18.23 -11.69
CA ILE A 13 -1.13 16.82 -11.30
C ILE A 13 -1.80 16.02 -12.44
N PRO A 14 -1.08 15.11 -13.12
CA PRO A 14 -1.68 14.27 -14.15
C PRO A 14 -2.74 13.36 -13.52
N ALA A 15 -3.83 13.13 -14.24
CA ALA A 15 -4.95 12.32 -13.75
C ALA A 15 -4.61 10.83 -13.51
N ASP A 16 -3.51 10.33 -14.10
CA ASP A 16 -3.01 8.96 -13.93
C ASP A 16 -1.48 9.02 -13.80
N ILE A 17 -0.97 8.98 -12.56
CA ILE A 17 0.47 9.00 -12.25
C ILE A 17 1.13 7.66 -12.60
N ASP A 18 0.35 6.57 -12.62
CA ASP A 18 0.83 5.21 -12.89
C ASP A 18 0.79 4.84 -14.38
N ARG A 19 0.53 5.81 -15.26
CA ARG A 19 0.48 5.55 -16.70
C ARG A 19 1.88 5.20 -17.21
N PRO A 20 2.10 4.00 -17.80
CA PRO A 20 3.40 3.67 -18.37
C PRO A 20 3.71 4.61 -19.54
N ASP A 21 4.98 4.99 -19.65
CA ASP A 21 5.43 5.97 -20.63
C ASP A 21 5.10 5.50 -22.06
N PRO A 22 4.29 6.26 -22.82
CA PRO A 22 3.93 5.89 -24.18
C PRO A 22 5.12 6.13 -25.11
N VAL A 23 5.46 5.13 -25.94
CA VAL A 23 6.61 5.23 -26.85
C VAL A 23 6.18 5.48 -28.29
N LEU A 24 5.07 4.87 -28.73
CA LEU A 24 4.58 5.04 -30.10
C LEU A 24 3.05 5.04 -30.12
N ALA A 25 2.44 6.07 -30.72
CA ALA A 25 0.98 6.17 -30.90
C ALA A 25 0.15 5.97 -29.61
N GLY A 26 0.69 6.34 -28.44
CA GLY A 26 0.04 6.16 -27.14
C GLY A 26 0.14 4.75 -26.55
N LEU A 27 0.87 3.84 -27.19
CA LEU A 27 1.15 2.48 -26.69
C LEU A 27 2.50 2.44 -25.95
N SER A 28 2.55 1.65 -24.88
CA SER A 28 3.80 1.35 -24.18
C SER A 28 4.64 0.31 -24.95
N VAL A 29 5.95 0.27 -24.71
CA VAL A 29 6.85 -0.75 -25.28
C VAL A 29 6.33 -2.16 -25.01
N ARG A 30 5.80 -2.39 -23.80
CA ARG A 30 5.25 -3.68 -23.41
C ARG A 30 4.03 -4.07 -24.26
N GLN A 31 3.13 -3.13 -24.54
CA GLN A 31 1.97 -3.39 -25.40
C GLN A 31 2.40 -3.72 -26.84
N LEU A 32 3.41 -3.02 -27.37
CA LEU A 32 3.98 -3.32 -28.68
C LEU A 32 4.62 -4.72 -28.73
N LEU A 33 5.40 -5.08 -27.70
CA LEU A 33 6.02 -6.41 -27.60
C LEU A 33 4.98 -7.54 -27.50
N LEU A 34 3.82 -7.29 -26.88
CA LEU A 34 2.73 -8.27 -26.80
C LEU A 34 1.92 -8.37 -28.10
N LEU A 35 1.72 -7.25 -28.81
CA LEU A 35 0.97 -7.23 -30.07
C LEU A 35 1.80 -7.75 -31.26
N ALA A 36 3.12 -7.55 -31.26
CA ALA A 36 4.01 -7.98 -32.33
C ALA A 36 3.90 -9.49 -32.68
N PRO A 37 3.96 -10.45 -31.73
CA PRO A 37 3.82 -11.86 -32.06
C PRO A 37 2.41 -12.20 -32.55
N VAL A 38 1.37 -11.55 -32.04
CA VAL A 38 -0.01 -11.74 -32.51
C VAL A 38 -0.15 -11.31 -33.98
N ALA A 39 0.42 -10.15 -34.32
CA ALA A 39 0.45 -9.65 -35.70
C ALA A 39 1.29 -10.55 -36.61
N LEU A 40 2.41 -11.08 -36.13
CA LEU A 40 3.26 -12.00 -36.88
C LEU A 40 2.57 -13.34 -37.14
N CYS A 41 1.92 -13.93 -36.13
CA CYS A 41 1.13 -15.16 -36.29
C CYS A 41 -0.05 -14.96 -37.24
N ALA A 42 -0.75 -13.83 -37.13
CA ALA A 42 -1.80 -13.43 -38.06
C ALA A 42 -1.28 -13.37 -39.51
N TRP A 43 -0.15 -12.70 -39.72
CA TRP A 43 0.48 -12.58 -41.03
C TRP A 43 0.92 -13.94 -41.58
N ALA A 44 1.55 -14.78 -40.76
CA ALA A 44 1.99 -16.12 -41.15
C ALA A 44 0.80 -17.03 -41.52
N LEU A 45 -0.30 -16.98 -40.78
CA LEU A 45 -1.51 -17.73 -41.08
C LEU A 45 -2.14 -17.29 -42.40
N ILE A 46 -2.20 -15.98 -42.65
CA ILE A 46 -2.66 -15.44 -43.93
C ILE A 46 -1.73 -15.91 -45.06
N ALA A 47 -0.42 -15.81 -44.88
CA ALA A 47 0.57 -16.24 -45.88
C ALA A 47 0.44 -17.74 -46.23
N ALA A 48 0.26 -18.60 -45.22
CA ALA A 48 0.12 -20.04 -45.40
C ALA A 48 -1.20 -20.47 -46.07
N THR A 49 -2.28 -19.71 -45.86
CA THR A 49 -3.63 -20.05 -46.35
C THR A 49 -4.00 -19.41 -47.68
N ARG A 50 -3.20 -18.44 -48.17
CA ARG A 50 -3.44 -17.67 -49.42
C ARG A 50 -3.74 -18.51 -50.67
N GLY A 51 -3.36 -19.78 -50.70
CA GLY A 51 -3.63 -20.70 -51.82
C GLY A 51 -4.62 -21.84 -51.53
N LEU A 52 -5.08 -21.99 -50.28
CA LEU A 52 -5.91 -23.12 -49.84
C LEU A 52 -7.33 -22.71 -49.46
N ILE A 53 -7.48 -21.51 -48.90
CA ILE A 53 -8.74 -21.01 -48.32
C ILE A 53 -8.96 -19.58 -48.85
N PRO A 54 -10.20 -19.22 -49.25
CA PRO A 54 -10.49 -17.86 -49.66
C PRO A 54 -10.27 -16.87 -48.50
N LEU A 55 -9.67 -15.72 -48.81
CA LEU A 55 -9.20 -14.73 -47.83
C LEU A 55 -10.26 -14.28 -46.82
N TRP A 56 -11.53 -14.23 -47.21
CA TRP A 56 -12.63 -13.84 -46.33
C TRP A 56 -12.84 -14.83 -45.17
N ALA A 57 -12.63 -16.13 -45.41
CA ALA A 57 -12.80 -17.16 -44.39
C ALA A 57 -11.65 -17.12 -43.38
N THR A 58 -10.41 -16.91 -43.85
CA THR A 58 -9.25 -16.70 -42.97
C THR A 58 -9.40 -15.42 -42.14
N GLY A 59 -9.89 -14.34 -42.75
CA GLY A 59 -10.20 -13.09 -42.07
C GLY A 59 -11.26 -13.25 -40.99
N ALA A 60 -12.36 -13.95 -41.30
CA ALA A 60 -13.45 -14.20 -40.34
C ALA A 60 -13.00 -14.96 -39.10
N ALA A 61 -12.06 -15.90 -39.23
CA ALA A 61 -11.48 -16.62 -38.09
C ALA A 61 -10.47 -15.78 -37.30
N LEU A 62 -9.72 -14.91 -37.99
CA LEU A 62 -8.66 -14.11 -37.39
C LEU A 62 -9.21 -12.90 -36.61
N VAL A 63 -10.29 -12.27 -37.08
CA VAL A 63 -10.90 -11.09 -36.44
C VAL A 63 -11.23 -11.32 -34.95
N PRO A 64 -11.92 -12.39 -34.52
CA PRO A 64 -12.20 -12.59 -33.10
C PRO A 64 -10.94 -12.87 -32.29
N LEU A 65 -9.95 -13.59 -32.85
CA LEU A 65 -8.67 -13.87 -32.20
C LEU A 65 -7.84 -12.60 -31.99
N ALA A 66 -7.71 -11.78 -33.03
CA ALA A 66 -7.02 -10.50 -32.97
C ALA A 66 -7.75 -9.53 -32.05
N GLY A 67 -9.09 -9.46 -32.12
CA GLY A 67 -9.91 -8.65 -31.23
C GLY A 67 -9.75 -9.04 -29.77
N ALA A 68 -9.76 -10.33 -29.45
CA ALA A 68 -9.52 -10.82 -28.09
C ALA A 68 -8.11 -10.49 -27.59
N ALA A 69 -7.09 -10.66 -28.43
CA ALA A 69 -5.71 -10.31 -28.09
C ALA A 69 -5.52 -8.81 -27.84
N ILE A 70 -6.09 -7.97 -28.72
CA ILE A 70 -6.10 -6.51 -28.58
C ILE A 70 -6.81 -6.10 -27.29
N ALA A 71 -8.00 -6.67 -27.03
CA ALA A 71 -8.76 -6.41 -25.80
C ALA A 71 -7.98 -6.83 -24.54
N LEU A 72 -7.22 -7.94 -24.59
CA LEU A 72 -6.42 -8.41 -23.47
C LEU A 72 -5.16 -7.55 -23.23
N VAL A 73 -4.59 -6.95 -24.28
CA VAL A 73 -3.39 -6.08 -24.18
C VAL A 73 -3.74 -4.63 -23.82
N LEU A 74 -4.84 -4.11 -24.35
CA LEU A 74 -5.31 -2.75 -24.09
C LEU A 74 -6.26 -2.65 -22.90
N GLY A 75 -6.93 -3.74 -22.56
CA GLY A 75 -7.85 -3.79 -21.44
C GLY A 75 -7.12 -3.59 -20.13
N ARG A 76 -7.61 -2.65 -19.33
CA ARG A 76 -7.23 -2.46 -17.93
C ARG A 76 -8.44 -2.72 -17.07
N ARG A 77 -8.21 -3.39 -15.95
CA ARG A 77 -9.19 -3.53 -14.88
C ARG A 77 -8.51 -3.06 -13.60
N ASP A 78 -9.11 -2.06 -12.94
CA ASP A 78 -8.63 -1.52 -11.67
C ASP A 78 -7.14 -1.07 -11.72
N GLY A 79 -6.72 -0.49 -12.86
CA GLY A 79 -5.35 -0.03 -13.10
C GLY A 79 -4.37 -1.13 -13.56
N ILE A 80 -4.71 -2.40 -13.41
CA ILE A 80 -3.90 -3.56 -13.81
C ILE A 80 -4.26 -3.97 -15.26
N GLY A 81 -3.23 -4.22 -16.09
CA GLY A 81 -3.44 -4.77 -17.43
C GLY A 81 -4.06 -6.17 -17.40
N LEU A 82 -5.00 -6.47 -18.29
CA LEU A 82 -5.67 -7.78 -18.34
C LEU A 82 -4.68 -8.93 -18.61
N ASP A 83 -3.58 -8.67 -19.31
CA ASP A 83 -2.46 -9.59 -19.49
C ASP A 83 -1.82 -10.00 -18.14
N ARG A 84 -1.53 -9.02 -17.27
CA ARG A 84 -0.97 -9.24 -15.94
C ARG A 84 -1.99 -9.92 -15.04
N LEU A 85 -3.26 -9.52 -15.14
CA LEU A 85 -4.34 -10.15 -14.39
C LEU A 85 -4.53 -11.62 -14.80
N ALA A 86 -4.47 -11.93 -16.10
CA ALA A 86 -4.55 -13.29 -16.60
C ALA A 86 -3.33 -14.14 -16.17
N ALA A 87 -2.12 -13.56 -16.21
CA ALA A 87 -0.92 -14.22 -15.72
C ALA A 87 -1.01 -14.50 -14.21
N LEU A 88 -1.44 -13.51 -13.40
CA LEU A 88 -1.67 -13.68 -11.97
C LEU A 88 -2.78 -14.70 -11.68
N ALA A 89 -3.84 -14.73 -12.49
CA ALA A 89 -4.89 -15.73 -12.36
C ALA A 89 -4.38 -17.13 -12.70
N LEU A 90 -3.51 -17.27 -13.71
CA LEU A 90 -2.91 -18.56 -14.09
C LEU A 90 -1.92 -19.04 -13.03
N THR A 91 -1.06 -18.17 -12.52
CA THR A 91 -0.14 -18.51 -11.42
C THR A 91 -0.91 -18.82 -10.16
N TRP A 92 -1.96 -18.06 -9.83
CA TRP A 92 -2.84 -18.37 -8.71
C TRP A 92 -3.56 -19.71 -8.90
N ARG A 93 -4.05 -20.03 -10.11
CA ARG A 93 -4.70 -21.32 -10.42
C ARG A 93 -3.75 -22.50 -10.26
N ARG A 94 -2.48 -22.34 -10.66
CA ARG A 94 -1.45 -23.38 -10.56
C ARG A 94 -0.76 -23.43 -9.20
N GLY A 95 -0.86 -22.35 -8.43
CA GLY A 95 -0.20 -22.22 -7.13
C GLY A 95 -0.94 -22.95 -6.01
N PRO A 96 -0.24 -23.22 -4.89
CA PRO A 96 -0.83 -23.81 -3.69
C PRO A 96 -1.98 -22.93 -3.17
N LYS A 97 -3.08 -23.55 -2.76
CA LYS A 97 -4.25 -22.84 -2.21
C LYS A 97 -4.17 -22.65 -0.70
N HIS A 98 -3.41 -23.50 -0.01
CA HIS A 98 -3.29 -23.49 1.44
C HIS A 98 -1.84 -23.24 1.82
N ARG A 99 -1.60 -22.07 2.42
CA ARG A 99 -0.29 -21.69 2.96
C ARG A 99 -0.38 -21.59 4.47
N VAL A 100 0.55 -22.21 5.19
CA VAL A 100 0.51 -22.32 6.65
C VAL A 100 1.77 -21.72 7.25
N GLY A 101 1.66 -21.13 8.45
CA GLY A 101 2.82 -20.62 9.19
C GLY A 101 3.72 -21.77 9.64
N ALA A 102 4.64 -22.17 8.77
CA ALA A 102 5.55 -23.28 8.98
C ALA A 102 6.96 -22.86 8.51
N PRO A 103 7.70 -22.08 9.32
CA PRO A 103 8.97 -21.48 8.90
C PRO A 103 10.01 -22.53 8.49
N ASP A 104 10.04 -23.65 9.22
CA ASP A 104 10.92 -24.80 8.98
C ASP A 104 10.36 -25.80 7.95
N GLY A 105 9.22 -25.46 7.32
CA GLY A 105 8.50 -26.34 6.40
C GLY A 105 7.36 -27.10 7.09
N VAL A 106 6.50 -27.69 6.27
CA VAL A 106 5.35 -28.48 6.76
C VAL A 106 5.87 -29.87 7.16
N ALA A 107 5.78 -30.20 8.45
CA ALA A 107 6.13 -31.52 8.94
C ALA A 107 5.24 -32.58 8.28
N PRO A 108 5.79 -33.76 7.91
CA PRO A 108 4.97 -34.85 7.38
C PRO A 108 3.97 -35.30 8.43
N LEU A 109 2.80 -35.77 7.98
CA LEU A 109 1.84 -36.38 8.90
C LEU A 109 2.47 -37.63 9.54
N PRO A 110 2.23 -37.88 10.84
CA PRO A 110 2.66 -39.11 11.49
C PRO A 110 2.10 -40.36 10.79
N ASP A 111 2.81 -41.48 10.84
CA ASP A 111 2.45 -42.72 10.14
C ASP A 111 1.07 -43.31 10.52
N TRP A 112 0.55 -42.96 11.71
CA TRP A 112 -0.76 -43.40 12.18
C TRP A 112 -1.92 -42.52 11.66
N ALA A 113 -1.63 -41.35 11.08
CA ALA A 113 -2.64 -40.44 10.60
C ALA A 113 -3.21 -40.92 9.26
N PRO A 114 -4.53 -40.78 9.04
CA PRO A 114 -5.15 -41.18 7.78
C PRO A 114 -4.57 -40.35 6.62
N ALA A 115 -3.96 -41.02 5.65
CA ALA A 115 -3.54 -40.39 4.41
C ALA A 115 -4.80 -40.07 3.58
N ASP A 116 -5.13 -38.79 3.49
CA ASP A 116 -6.17 -38.31 2.58
C ASP A 116 -5.52 -37.80 1.27
N PRO A 117 -5.50 -38.60 0.19
CA PRO A 117 -4.95 -38.16 -1.10
C PRO A 117 -5.74 -37.01 -1.73
N GLY A 118 -6.96 -36.71 -1.24
CA GLY A 118 -7.75 -35.55 -1.63
C GLY A 118 -7.61 -34.34 -0.68
N GLY A 119 -6.77 -34.45 0.35
CA GLY A 119 -6.58 -33.40 1.35
C GLY A 119 -5.96 -32.12 0.75
N PRO A 120 -6.16 -30.95 1.40
CA PRO A 120 -5.58 -29.69 0.95
C PRO A 120 -4.05 -29.77 0.96
N HIS A 121 -3.41 -29.48 -0.18
CA HIS A 121 -1.96 -29.39 -0.25
C HIS A 121 -1.47 -28.16 0.53
N LEU A 122 -0.80 -28.40 1.65
CA LEU A 122 -0.25 -27.39 2.54
C LEU A 122 1.18 -27.00 2.10
N GLU A 123 1.42 -25.72 1.88
CA GLU A 123 2.76 -25.18 1.60
C GLU A 123 3.16 -24.18 2.69
N PRO A 124 4.45 -24.09 3.09
CA PRO A 124 4.86 -23.07 4.05
C PRO A 124 4.61 -21.65 3.52
N LEU A 125 4.06 -20.80 4.37
CA LEU A 125 3.89 -19.38 4.11
C LEU A 125 5.25 -18.69 4.13
N ARG A 126 5.77 -18.35 2.94
CA ARG A 126 6.97 -17.52 2.78
C ARG A 126 6.56 -16.05 2.79
N LEU A 127 6.84 -15.36 3.89
CA LEU A 127 6.70 -13.90 3.98
C LEU A 127 7.93 -13.23 3.37
N PRO A 128 7.78 -12.07 2.70
CA PRO A 128 8.92 -11.30 2.19
C PRO A 128 9.86 -10.80 3.30
N ALA A 129 9.33 -10.61 4.51
CA ALA A 129 10.11 -10.25 5.69
C ALA A 129 10.48 -11.51 6.47
N SER A 130 11.76 -11.69 6.79
CA SER A 130 12.31 -12.83 7.54
C SER A 130 12.37 -12.54 9.04
N ALA A 131 12.76 -11.33 9.43
CA ALA A 131 12.93 -10.92 10.82
C ALA A 131 12.75 -9.40 10.97
N ILE A 132 12.46 -8.97 12.21
CA ILE A 132 12.41 -7.57 12.60
C ILE A 132 13.29 -7.41 13.83
N THR A 133 14.25 -6.49 13.79
CA THR A 133 15.11 -6.19 14.95
C THR A 133 14.37 -5.30 15.95
N ALA A 134 14.83 -5.25 17.21
CA ALA A 134 14.28 -4.34 18.22
C ALA A 134 14.36 -2.87 17.80
N SER A 135 15.36 -2.50 16.98
CA SER A 135 15.51 -1.16 16.40
C SER A 135 14.60 -0.89 15.18
N GLY A 136 13.69 -1.82 14.83
CA GLY A 136 12.74 -1.64 13.73
C GLY A 136 13.29 -1.93 12.33
N VAL A 137 14.45 -2.58 12.21
CA VAL A 137 15.00 -2.99 10.91
C VAL A 137 14.32 -4.28 10.48
N VAL A 138 13.64 -4.23 9.34
CA VAL A 138 12.99 -5.38 8.70
C VAL A 138 13.98 -6.01 7.72
N ASP A 139 14.31 -7.28 7.92
CA ASP A 139 15.12 -8.06 6.99
C ASP A 139 14.24 -8.65 5.89
N LEU A 140 14.60 -8.38 4.64
CA LEU A 140 13.89 -8.77 3.42
C LEU A 140 14.72 -9.75 2.56
N ASP A 141 15.60 -10.51 3.19
CA ASP A 141 16.50 -11.49 2.56
C ASP A 141 17.41 -10.88 1.47
N GLY A 142 18.49 -10.25 1.93
CA GLY A 142 19.46 -9.55 1.08
C GLY A 142 19.17 -8.05 0.88
N ARG A 143 18.06 -7.56 1.44
CA ARG A 143 17.77 -6.13 1.61
C ARG A 143 17.23 -5.88 3.00
N CYS A 144 17.38 -4.66 3.47
CA CYS A 144 16.82 -4.18 4.73
C CYS A 144 15.84 -3.05 4.47
N ALA A 145 14.83 -2.94 5.32
CA ALA A 145 13.90 -1.82 5.33
C ALA A 145 13.74 -1.23 6.74
N VAL A 146 13.55 0.07 6.81
CA VAL A 146 13.14 0.78 8.03
C VAL A 146 11.93 1.62 7.69
N MET A 147 10.95 1.61 8.60
CA MET A 147 9.67 2.30 8.43
C MET A 147 9.65 3.57 9.28
N ILE A 148 9.10 4.63 8.71
CA ILE A 148 8.87 5.91 9.38
C ILE A 148 7.37 6.14 9.33
N ALA A 149 6.73 6.17 10.49
CA ALA A 149 5.33 6.57 10.62
C ALA A 149 5.26 8.10 10.60
N SER A 150 4.33 8.65 9.84
CA SER A 150 4.21 10.08 9.64
C SER A 150 2.75 10.54 9.68
N SER A 151 2.51 11.69 10.30
CA SER A 151 1.22 12.35 10.27
C SER A 151 0.97 13.03 8.92
N THR A 152 -0.24 13.53 8.72
CA THR A 152 -0.58 14.33 7.54
C THR A 152 -0.58 15.81 7.88
N ALA A 153 0.05 16.65 7.06
CA ALA A 153 -0.10 18.10 7.13
C ALA A 153 -1.18 18.59 6.15
N ASN A 154 -2.04 19.51 6.59
CA ASN A 154 -3.05 20.14 5.74
C ASN A 154 -2.54 21.45 5.14
N LEU A 155 -1.81 21.33 4.02
CA LEU A 155 -1.23 22.48 3.33
C LEU A 155 -2.29 23.49 2.82
N HIS A 156 -3.54 23.06 2.65
CA HIS A 156 -4.59 23.95 2.14
C HIS A 156 -4.98 25.05 3.14
N LEU A 157 -4.72 24.83 4.43
CA LEU A 157 -4.95 25.82 5.49
C LEU A 157 -3.77 26.78 5.68
N ALA A 158 -2.61 26.46 5.10
CA ALA A 158 -1.41 27.29 5.18
C ALA A 158 -1.51 28.47 4.19
N SER A 159 -0.91 29.61 4.54
CA SER A 159 -0.81 30.76 3.64
C SER A 159 0.02 30.41 2.38
N GLY A 160 -0.14 31.15 1.28
CA GLY A 160 0.60 30.85 0.03
C GLY A 160 2.12 30.81 0.20
N ARG A 161 2.69 31.68 1.05
CA ARG A 161 4.13 31.66 1.39
C ARG A 161 4.53 30.41 2.18
N GLU A 162 3.71 29.98 3.13
CA GLU A 162 3.96 28.76 3.91
C GLU A 162 3.83 27.50 3.03
N GLN A 163 2.87 27.49 2.10
CA GLN A 163 2.74 26.42 1.11
C GLN A 163 4.00 26.34 0.24
N ASP A 164 4.48 27.46 -0.31
CA ASP A 164 5.67 27.51 -1.16
C ASP A 164 6.93 27.07 -0.39
N ALA A 165 7.08 27.48 0.88
CA ALA A 165 8.17 27.05 1.74
C ALA A 165 8.12 25.55 2.06
N ALA A 166 6.94 25.03 2.39
CA ALA A 166 6.74 23.60 2.63
C ALA A 166 7.04 22.76 1.38
N ILE A 167 6.56 23.18 0.21
CA ILE A 167 6.83 22.52 -1.08
C ILE A 167 8.33 22.49 -1.37
N ALA A 168 9.01 23.62 -1.22
CA ALA A 168 10.46 23.70 -1.46
C ALA A 168 11.24 22.76 -0.54
N ALA A 169 10.84 22.66 0.73
CA ALA A 169 11.51 21.81 1.68
C ALA A 169 11.21 20.32 1.48
N PHE A 170 9.98 19.95 1.09
CA PHE A 170 9.68 18.58 0.62
C PHE A 170 10.50 18.21 -0.62
N ALA A 171 10.65 19.13 -1.58
CA ALA A 171 11.48 18.91 -2.76
C ALA A 171 12.95 18.68 -2.37
N ALA A 172 13.49 19.49 -1.44
CA ALA A 172 14.84 19.31 -0.92
C ALA A 172 15.02 17.95 -0.23
N LEU A 173 14.06 17.53 0.58
CA LEU A 173 14.06 16.20 1.21
C LEU A 173 14.09 15.09 0.15
N LEU A 174 13.21 15.16 -0.86
CA LEU A 174 13.17 14.17 -1.94
C LEU A 174 14.48 14.13 -2.75
N HIS A 175 15.11 15.28 -2.98
CA HIS A 175 16.42 15.36 -3.62
C HIS A 175 17.56 14.81 -2.77
N ALA A 176 17.43 14.85 -1.44
CA ALA A 176 18.43 14.29 -0.53
C ALA A 176 18.39 12.76 -0.43
N LEU A 177 17.31 12.12 -0.91
CA LEU A 177 17.18 10.67 -0.92
C LEU A 177 18.14 10.05 -1.96
N THR A 178 19.22 9.43 -1.46
CA THR A 178 20.23 8.76 -2.29
C THR A 178 19.92 7.31 -2.59
N ALA A 179 18.83 6.77 -2.04
CA ALA A 179 18.41 5.39 -2.18
C ALA A 179 16.89 5.30 -2.41
N PRO A 180 16.38 4.17 -2.94
CA PRO A 180 14.95 4.00 -3.14
C PRO A 180 14.17 4.12 -1.82
N ALA A 181 13.28 5.11 -1.78
CA ALA A 181 12.29 5.28 -0.73
C ALA A 181 10.89 4.99 -1.30
N GLN A 182 10.05 4.37 -0.49
CA GLN A 182 8.66 4.12 -0.82
C GLN A 182 7.77 4.91 0.14
N ILE A 183 6.81 5.65 -0.41
CA ILE A 183 5.80 6.35 0.39
C ILE A 183 4.49 5.58 0.23
N LEU A 184 4.03 4.98 1.31
CA LEU A 184 2.75 4.27 1.38
C LEU A 184 1.74 5.17 2.07
N VAL A 185 0.67 5.51 1.34
CA VAL A 185 -0.50 6.20 1.91
C VAL A 185 -1.63 5.20 1.99
N ARG A 186 -2.04 4.86 3.20
CA ARG A 186 -3.13 3.91 3.46
C ARG A 186 -4.34 4.68 3.97
N GLY A 187 -5.47 4.54 3.28
CA GLY A 187 -6.77 4.95 3.79
C GLY A 187 -7.49 3.75 4.41
N THR A 188 -7.81 3.81 5.69
CA THR A 188 -8.62 2.80 6.39
C THR A 188 -9.92 3.42 6.88
N ARG A 189 -10.98 2.61 6.95
CA ARG A 189 -12.21 3.03 7.63
C ARG A 189 -11.91 3.14 9.11
N LEU A 190 -12.23 4.30 9.67
CA LEU A 190 -12.12 4.55 11.11
C LEU A 190 -13.36 3.97 11.78
N ASP A 191 -13.15 3.05 12.72
CA ASP A 191 -14.22 2.52 13.56
C ASP A 191 -14.19 3.20 14.93
N LEU A 192 -15.23 3.98 15.22
CA LEU A 192 -15.46 4.70 16.47
C LEU A 192 -16.23 3.87 17.50
N ALA A 193 -16.77 2.70 17.12
CA ALA A 193 -17.57 1.88 18.05
C ALA A 193 -16.81 1.52 19.33
N PRO A 194 -15.53 1.09 19.29
CA PRO A 194 -14.78 0.81 20.51
C PRO A 194 -14.67 2.00 21.47
N PHE A 195 -14.56 3.22 20.94
CA PHE A 195 -14.44 4.42 21.75
C PHE A 195 -15.79 4.85 22.33
N ALA A 196 -16.86 4.77 21.53
CA ALA A 196 -18.22 5.00 22.02
C ALA A 196 -18.57 4.00 23.14
N ASP A 197 -18.17 2.73 23.00
CA ASP A 197 -18.39 1.71 24.02
C ASP A 197 -17.53 1.95 25.27
N SER A 198 -16.28 2.39 25.11
CA SER A 198 -15.42 2.80 26.23
C SER A 198 -16.01 3.96 27.02
N LEU A 199 -16.53 4.99 26.34
CA LEU A 199 -17.23 6.11 26.98
C LEU A 199 -18.47 5.65 27.74
N ARG A 200 -19.29 4.76 27.15
CA ARG A 200 -20.48 4.21 27.82
C ARG A 200 -20.12 3.37 29.04
N ALA A 201 -19.05 2.58 28.96
CA ALA A 201 -18.59 1.77 30.07
C ALA A 201 -17.97 2.62 31.20
N GLY A 202 -17.29 3.72 30.86
CA GLY A 202 -16.69 4.64 31.81
C GLY A 202 -17.66 5.64 32.44
N ALA A 203 -18.76 5.97 31.77
CA ALA A 203 -19.71 7.00 32.20
C ALA A 203 -20.22 6.82 33.65
N PRO A 204 -20.60 5.61 34.12
CA PRO A 204 -21.09 5.41 35.49
C PRO A 204 -20.02 5.61 36.58
N HIS A 205 -18.74 5.66 36.20
CA HIS A 205 -17.62 5.86 37.12
C HIS A 205 -17.20 7.33 37.25
N LEU A 206 -17.87 8.23 36.53
CA LEU A 206 -17.55 9.66 36.58
C LEU A 206 -18.05 10.30 37.89
N PRO A 207 -17.29 11.25 38.46
CA PRO A 207 -17.56 11.78 39.80
C PRO A 207 -18.81 12.67 39.89
N HIS A 208 -19.39 13.09 38.77
CA HIS A 208 -20.53 14.02 38.73
C HIS A 208 -21.56 13.58 37.68
N PRO A 209 -22.87 13.60 37.97
CA PRO A 209 -23.92 13.11 37.06
C PRO A 209 -23.95 13.86 35.71
N ALA A 210 -23.66 15.17 35.72
CA ALA A 210 -23.53 15.92 34.46
C ALA A 210 -22.39 15.42 33.54
N LEU A 211 -21.32 14.84 34.10
CA LEU A 211 -20.25 14.25 33.31
C LEU A 211 -20.66 12.88 32.73
N GLU A 212 -21.43 12.10 33.49
CA GLU A 212 -22.04 10.86 33.00
C GLU A 212 -22.99 11.13 31.82
N GLU A 213 -23.88 12.11 31.95
CA GLU A 213 -24.77 12.55 30.86
C GLU A 213 -23.98 13.03 29.64
N ALA A 214 -22.93 13.82 29.85
CA ALA A 214 -22.06 14.30 28.77
C ALA A 214 -21.31 13.16 28.06
N ALA A 215 -20.84 12.16 28.80
CA ALA A 215 -20.15 10.99 28.24
C ALA A 215 -21.10 10.15 27.37
N HIS A 216 -22.33 9.92 27.83
CA HIS A 216 -23.36 9.24 27.04
C HIS A 216 -23.72 10.03 25.78
N ALA A 217 -23.98 11.33 25.91
CA ALA A 217 -24.28 12.19 24.75
C ALA A 217 -23.14 12.20 23.73
N HIS A 218 -21.88 12.17 24.19
CA HIS A 218 -20.72 12.08 23.31
C HIS A 218 -20.63 10.71 22.61
N ALA A 219 -20.86 9.60 23.32
CA ALA A 219 -20.90 8.27 22.71
C ALA A 219 -21.98 8.16 21.62
N ASP A 220 -23.16 8.75 21.86
CA ASP A 220 -24.26 8.77 20.89
C ASP A 220 -23.94 9.64 19.67
N PHE A 221 -23.28 10.79 19.89
CA PHE A 221 -22.76 11.62 18.80
C PHE A 221 -21.75 10.88 17.92
N LEU A 222 -20.80 10.15 18.51
CA LEU A 222 -19.80 9.38 17.76
C LEU A 222 -20.44 8.22 16.97
N THR A 223 -21.44 7.57 17.56
CA THR A 223 -22.23 6.54 16.88
C THR A 223 -22.95 7.14 15.66
N HIS A 224 -23.60 8.28 15.84
CA HIS A 224 -24.27 9.00 14.75
C HIS A 224 -23.30 9.48 13.67
N LEU A 225 -22.10 9.95 14.03
CA LEU A 225 -21.07 10.34 13.07
C LEU A 225 -20.63 9.15 12.19
N GLN A 226 -20.44 7.98 12.79
CA GLN A 226 -20.07 6.77 12.06
C GLN A 226 -21.17 6.30 11.11
N GLU A 227 -22.44 6.42 11.50
CA GLU A 227 -23.58 6.04 10.65
C GLU A 227 -23.82 7.04 9.50
N SER A 228 -23.59 8.32 9.75
CA SER A 228 -23.90 9.39 8.79
C SER A 228 -22.78 9.69 7.79
N ARG A 229 -21.53 9.30 8.07
CA ARG A 229 -20.37 9.63 7.25
C ARG A 229 -19.43 8.44 7.07
N GLU A 230 -18.82 8.33 5.90
CA GLU A 230 -17.67 7.45 5.71
C GLU A 230 -16.43 8.12 6.31
N LEU A 231 -16.07 7.73 7.53
CA LEU A 231 -14.90 8.22 8.22
C LEU A 231 -13.66 7.43 7.79
N LEU A 232 -12.68 8.14 7.24
CA LEU A 232 -11.42 7.56 6.78
C LEU A 232 -10.27 8.11 7.62
N HIS A 233 -9.46 7.20 8.15
CA HIS A 233 -8.16 7.51 8.70
C HIS A 233 -7.09 7.30 7.63
N ARG A 234 -6.13 8.23 7.55
CA ARG A 234 -4.99 8.13 6.63
C ARG A 234 -3.72 7.92 7.43
N THR A 235 -3.06 6.80 7.19
CA THR A 235 -1.72 6.51 7.71
C THR A 235 -0.72 6.70 6.58
N VAL A 236 0.32 7.50 6.83
CA VAL A 236 1.43 7.70 5.89
C VAL A 236 2.66 7.01 6.46
N ILE A 237 3.25 6.12 5.66
CA ILE A 237 4.43 5.37 6.04
C ILE A 237 5.49 5.60 4.96
N VAL A 238 6.66 6.10 5.37
CA VAL A 238 7.84 6.20 4.51
C VAL A 238 8.74 5.01 4.81
N VAL A 239 9.07 4.22 3.79
CA VAL A 239 9.94 3.05 3.91
C VAL A 239 11.24 3.34 3.19
N LEU A 240 12.34 3.33 3.95
CA LEU A 240 13.69 3.43 3.39
C LEU A 240 14.26 2.03 3.23
N THR A 241 14.84 1.73 2.06
CA THR A 241 15.45 0.41 1.80
C THR A 241 16.92 0.51 1.45
N ALA A 242 17.70 -0.48 1.89
CA ALA A 242 19.11 -0.61 1.52
C ALA A 242 19.46 -2.07 1.21
N PRO A 243 20.32 -2.33 0.22
CA PRO A 243 20.82 -3.68 -0.04
C PRO A 243 21.82 -4.10 1.04
N GLY A 244 21.80 -5.38 1.43
CA GLY A 244 22.71 -5.94 2.44
C GLY A 244 21.98 -6.61 3.60
N ARG A 245 22.77 -7.17 4.53
CA ARG A 245 22.26 -7.85 5.74
C ARG A 245 21.95 -6.85 6.84
N ALA A 246 20.94 -7.14 7.65
CA ALA A 246 20.45 -6.26 8.72
C ALA A 246 21.55 -5.87 9.72
N GLU A 247 22.44 -6.79 10.08
CA GLU A 247 23.53 -6.53 11.02
C GLU A 247 24.53 -5.49 10.49
N ALA A 248 24.84 -5.52 9.19
CA ALA A 248 25.86 -4.65 8.61
C ALA A 248 25.31 -3.27 8.22
N VAL A 249 24.09 -3.22 7.70
CA VAL A 249 23.50 -2.01 7.10
C VAL A 249 22.44 -1.36 7.99
N GLY A 250 21.86 -2.13 8.92
CA GLY A 250 20.75 -1.70 9.79
C GLY A 250 21.03 -0.40 10.55
N PRO A 251 22.13 -0.28 11.31
CA PRO A 251 22.40 0.94 12.09
C PRO A 251 22.50 2.21 11.23
N GLY A 252 23.15 2.10 10.05
CA GLY A 252 23.25 3.23 9.12
C GLY A 252 21.92 3.58 8.46
N LEU A 253 21.06 2.58 8.22
CA LEU A 253 19.72 2.78 7.67
C LEU A 253 18.78 3.44 8.69
N VAL A 254 18.85 3.02 9.97
CA VAL A 254 18.09 3.63 11.08
C VAL A 254 18.47 5.09 11.24
N ARG A 255 19.77 5.41 11.30
CA ARG A 255 20.22 6.80 11.41
C ARG A 255 19.74 7.67 10.26
N ARG A 256 19.76 7.15 9.03
CA ARG A 256 19.21 7.86 7.87
C ARG A 256 17.70 8.05 7.98
N ALA A 257 16.98 7.09 8.55
CA ALA A 257 15.55 7.22 8.82
C ALA A 257 15.27 8.28 9.88
N GLU A 258 16.08 8.37 10.93
CA GLU A 258 16.00 9.43 11.95
C GLU A 258 16.27 10.80 11.34
N ASP A 259 17.28 10.94 10.47
CA ASP A 259 17.57 12.19 9.76
C ASP A 259 16.37 12.63 8.90
N VAL A 260 15.73 11.69 8.19
CA VAL A 260 14.52 11.95 7.40
C VAL A 260 13.33 12.33 8.29
N ALA A 261 13.14 11.63 9.41
CA ALA A 261 12.08 11.94 10.37
C ALA A 261 12.27 13.34 10.99
N ALA A 262 13.50 13.71 11.34
CA ALA A 262 13.83 15.04 11.85
C ALA A 262 13.57 16.14 10.79
N GLN A 263 13.94 15.89 9.53
CA GLN A 263 13.64 16.81 8.44
C GLN A 263 12.13 16.99 8.25
N LEU A 264 11.35 15.91 8.30
CA LEU A 264 9.88 15.97 8.25
C LEU A 264 9.30 16.72 9.46
N GLY A 265 9.85 16.52 10.65
CA GLY A 265 9.50 17.26 11.86
C GLY A 265 9.70 18.77 11.70
N GLY A 266 10.79 19.18 11.05
CA GLY A 266 11.04 20.59 10.69
C GLY A 266 9.99 21.19 9.74
N LEU A 267 9.21 20.35 9.04
CA LEU A 267 8.10 20.77 8.16
C LEU A 267 6.75 20.81 8.87
N GLY A 268 6.71 20.58 10.19
CA GLY A 268 5.47 20.46 10.94
C GLY A 268 4.77 19.11 10.73
N VAL A 269 5.46 18.12 10.15
CA VAL A 269 4.95 16.76 10.03
C VAL A 269 5.54 15.93 11.15
N ALA A 270 4.70 15.48 12.08
CA ALA A 270 5.14 14.53 13.10
C ALA A 270 5.58 13.24 12.41
N ALA A 271 6.85 12.88 12.55
CA ALA A 271 7.44 11.70 11.94
C ALA A 271 8.33 10.99 12.96
N GLN A 272 8.17 9.67 13.05
CA GLN A 272 8.93 8.85 13.99
C GLN A 272 9.34 7.54 13.30
N VAL A 273 10.58 7.14 13.52
CA VAL A 273 11.07 5.83 13.08
C VAL A 273 10.37 4.76 13.91
N CYS A 274 9.75 3.79 13.24
CA CYS A 274 9.13 2.66 13.90
C CYS A 274 10.21 1.78 14.53
N ASP A 275 10.10 1.52 15.83
CA ASP A 275 10.87 0.47 16.49
C ASP A 275 10.35 -0.93 16.12
N GLY A 276 10.90 -1.99 16.73
CA GLY A 276 10.51 -3.36 16.42
C GLY A 276 9.01 -3.63 16.65
N ASP A 277 8.45 -3.10 17.73
CA ASP A 277 7.05 -3.32 18.10
C ASP A 277 6.11 -2.51 17.20
N ALA A 278 6.41 -1.24 16.96
CA ALA A 278 5.67 -0.40 16.03
C ALA A 278 5.71 -0.94 14.60
N ALA A 279 6.88 -1.39 14.11
CA ALA A 279 6.99 -2.00 12.79
C ALA A 279 6.15 -3.28 12.68
N THR A 280 6.19 -4.13 13.72
CA THR A 280 5.38 -5.34 13.80
C THR A 280 3.89 -5.03 13.81
N HIS A 281 3.46 -4.04 14.59
CA HIS A 281 2.07 -3.59 14.66
C HIS A 281 1.61 -3.08 13.29
N VAL A 282 2.37 -2.21 12.63
CA VAL A 282 2.03 -1.68 11.31
C VAL A 282 1.89 -2.82 10.30
N LEU A 283 2.84 -3.77 10.27
CA LEU A 283 2.77 -4.93 9.36
C LEU A 283 1.56 -5.81 9.66
N ARG A 284 1.25 -6.07 10.93
CA ARG A 284 0.06 -6.84 11.34
C ARG A 284 -1.24 -6.11 10.94
N SER A 285 -1.29 -4.79 11.12
CA SER A 285 -2.43 -3.97 10.71
C SER A 285 -2.69 -4.04 9.20
N CYS A 286 -1.65 -4.25 8.38
CA CYS A 286 -1.77 -4.43 6.94
C CYS A 286 -2.33 -5.81 6.55
N LEU A 287 -2.19 -6.82 7.42
CA LEU A 287 -2.74 -8.17 7.22
C LEU A 287 -4.22 -8.28 7.65
N HIS A 288 -4.69 -7.35 8.48
CA HIS A 288 -6.09 -7.30 8.91
C HIS A 288 -6.81 -6.07 8.30
N PRO A 289 -7.59 -6.26 7.21
CA PRO A 289 -8.28 -5.16 6.55
C PRO A 289 -9.53 -4.67 7.30
N ALA A 290 -9.99 -5.40 8.33
CA ALA A 290 -11.17 -5.05 9.11
C ALA A 290 -10.77 -4.15 10.30
N SER A 291 -11.17 -2.89 10.21
CA SER A 291 -11.13 -1.82 11.24
C SER A 291 -9.76 -1.53 11.88
N THR A 292 -9.18 -0.37 11.56
CA THR A 292 -8.19 0.27 12.43
C THR A 292 -8.91 0.85 13.64
N ARG A 293 -8.48 0.51 14.85
CA ARG A 293 -8.98 1.18 16.05
C ARG A 293 -8.45 2.62 16.09
N PRO A 294 -9.12 3.54 16.81
CA PRO A 294 -8.61 4.89 16.99
C PRO A 294 -7.21 4.93 17.63
N ASP A 295 -6.91 3.99 18.53
CA ASP A 295 -5.58 3.86 19.15
C ASP A 295 -4.51 3.37 18.15
N ASP A 296 -4.92 2.63 17.10
CA ASP A 296 -4.02 2.26 16.00
C ASP A 296 -3.80 3.44 15.01
N ALA A 297 -4.69 4.43 15.05
CA ALA A 297 -4.68 5.63 14.20
C ALA A 297 -3.88 6.79 14.83
N ALA A 298 -3.71 6.78 16.14
CA ALA A 298 -2.58 7.46 16.76
C ALA A 298 -1.33 6.69 16.31
N GLY A 299 -0.42 7.34 15.60
CA GLY A 299 0.90 6.74 15.29
C GLY A 299 1.65 6.36 16.57
N PRO A 300 2.89 5.83 16.48
CA PRO A 300 3.70 5.62 17.68
C PRO A 300 3.63 6.89 18.53
N ALA A 301 3.16 6.72 19.77
CA ALA A 301 2.79 7.82 20.63
C ALA A 301 3.98 8.79 20.72
N GLY A 302 3.74 10.05 20.37
CA GLY A 302 4.61 11.12 20.85
C GLY A 302 4.71 11.01 22.37
N PRO A 303 5.85 11.41 22.97
CA PRO A 303 6.08 11.25 24.40
C PRO A 303 4.87 11.78 25.18
N GLU A 304 4.33 10.93 26.05
CA GLU A 304 3.26 11.27 26.97
C GLU A 304 3.67 12.56 27.70
N GLU A 305 2.96 13.67 27.44
CA GLU A 305 3.01 14.82 28.33
C GLU A 305 2.42 14.35 29.66
N GLU A 306 3.30 14.01 30.60
CA GLU A 306 3.00 13.95 32.02
C GLU A 306 2.39 15.29 32.42
N VAL A 307 1.06 15.33 32.45
CA VAL A 307 0.32 16.40 33.12
C VAL A 307 0.51 16.17 34.62
N SER A 308 1.52 16.86 35.17
CA SER A 308 1.63 17.14 36.60
C SER A 308 1.01 18.48 36.95
#